data_AF-A0A1I1BEA8-F1
#
_entry.id   AF-A0A1I1BEA8-F1
#
_cell.length_a   1.000
_cell.length_b   1.000
_cell.length_c   1.000
_cell.angle_alpha   90.00
_cell.angle_beta   90.00
_cell.angle_gamma   90.00
#
_symmetry.space_group_name_H-M   'P 1'
#
loop_
_entity.id
_entity.type
_entity.pdbx_description
1 polymer ?
#
loop_
_entity_poly.entity_id
_entity_poly.type
_entity_poly.pdbx_seq_one_letter_code
_entity_poly.pdbx_strand_id
1 'polypeptide(L)'
;MGGASAKLHIRLAADAASVSGARRFVVDGLSAWGQARFADAAELVTSELTTNAALHAGADFMYVTLERRTTGVRVYVEDDGPLGPDMVQARTPATGDRSGSSELDATGRGLAIVGMVAGRWGVDETARGKQVWAELVDPEDAGHLFEEPQRLRPSRAPEAVDELPPGWVLVRLAQCPVELSLQQDRHLDELVRELQLLSVDQGSDQSLALADEIRGLLVSPTHARLTGRRAAERAREEGKDVMDVDMAMPREFSELIVHLHEAVARADQLCAEGHLLTLASPPDVQELRAWMTQEIVGQATRGTRPVPWADWQRTSSVPMDTP
;
A
#
# COMPACT_ATOMS: atom_id res chain seq x y z
N MET A 1 30.69 18.79 -8.26
CA MET A 1 30.58 17.34 -8.00
C MET A 1 29.10 17.02 -7.96
N GLY A 2 28.57 16.41 -9.02
CA GLY A 2 27.15 16.10 -9.14
C GLY A 2 26.77 15.03 -8.13
N GLY A 3 26.07 15.42 -7.07
CA GLY A 3 25.46 14.47 -6.15
C GLY A 3 24.40 13.69 -6.91
N ALA A 4 24.46 12.35 -6.83
CA ALA A 4 23.40 11.52 -7.36
C ALA A 4 22.05 12.00 -6.79
N SER A 5 21.05 12.17 -7.67
CA SER A 5 19.67 12.43 -7.27
C SER A 5 19.23 11.23 -6.43
N ALA A 6 18.99 11.44 -5.13
CA ALA A 6 18.45 10.43 -4.25
C ALA A 6 16.98 10.20 -4.63
N LYS A 7 16.57 8.94 -4.76
CA LYS A 7 15.25 8.59 -5.29
C LYS A 7 14.67 7.41 -4.52
N LEU A 8 13.63 7.67 -3.74
CA LEU A 8 12.89 6.62 -3.03
C LEU A 8 11.71 6.16 -3.88
N HIS A 9 11.43 4.86 -3.88
CA HIS A 9 10.32 4.30 -4.62
C HIS A 9 9.58 3.20 -3.85
N ILE A 10 8.24 3.18 -3.95
CA ILE A 10 7.40 2.14 -3.37
C ILE A 10 6.29 1.72 -4.34
N ARG A 11 5.97 0.43 -4.31
CA ARG A 11 4.78 -0.13 -4.97
C ARG A 11 3.70 -0.39 -3.92
N LEU A 12 2.47 0.01 -4.23
CA LEU A 12 1.30 -0.15 -3.38
C LEU A 12 0.12 -0.67 -4.22
N ALA A 13 -0.81 -1.38 -3.60
CA ALA A 13 -2.11 -1.65 -4.23
C ALA A 13 -2.81 -0.34 -4.59
N ALA A 14 -3.42 -0.28 -5.78
CA ALA A 14 -4.17 0.87 -6.28
C ALA A 14 -5.56 0.99 -5.60
N ASP A 15 -5.56 1.14 -4.28
CA ASP A 15 -6.75 1.21 -3.44
C ASP A 15 -6.72 2.46 -2.55
N ALA A 16 -7.89 3.04 -2.24
CA ALA A 16 -7.99 4.25 -1.42
C ALA A 16 -7.37 4.07 -0.02
N ALA A 17 -7.36 2.85 0.50
CA ALA A 17 -6.76 2.52 1.78
C ALA A 17 -5.21 2.46 1.75
N SER A 18 -4.58 2.43 0.56
CA SER A 18 -3.13 2.55 0.40
C SER A 18 -2.62 4.00 0.44
N VAL A 19 -3.51 4.99 0.32
CA VAL A 19 -3.17 6.43 0.27
C VAL A 19 -2.43 6.88 1.54
N SER A 20 -2.82 6.38 2.71
CA SER A 20 -2.14 6.68 3.98
C SER A 20 -0.70 6.13 4.01
N GLY A 21 -0.48 4.94 3.47
CA GLY A 21 0.85 4.35 3.32
C GLY A 21 1.74 5.16 2.38
N ALA A 22 1.18 5.65 1.27
CA ALA A 22 1.89 6.54 0.33
C ALA A 22 2.30 7.87 0.99
N ARG A 23 1.39 8.52 1.71
CA ARG A 23 1.70 9.75 2.46
C ARG A 23 2.86 9.54 3.42
N ARG A 24 2.76 8.50 4.25
CA ARG A 24 3.79 8.18 5.25
C ARG A 24 5.13 7.93 4.60
N PHE A 25 5.17 7.14 3.52
CA PHE A 25 6.38 6.88 2.76
C PHE A 25 7.07 8.18 2.29
N VAL A 26 6.31 9.13 1.75
CA VAL A 26 6.84 10.42 1.29
C VAL A 26 7.33 11.27 2.45
N VAL A 27 6.54 11.39 3.53
CA VAL A 27 6.90 12.20 4.71
C VAL A 27 8.15 11.66 5.42
N ASP A 28 8.25 10.33 5.57
CA ASP A 28 9.42 9.67 6.17
C ASP A 28 10.67 9.89 5.29
N GLY A 29 10.52 9.79 3.97
CA GLY A 29 11.59 10.07 3.01
C GLY A 29 12.09 11.52 3.08
N LEU A 30 11.18 12.49 3.15
CA LEU A 30 11.53 13.90 3.30
C LEU A 30 12.25 14.17 4.62
N SER A 31 11.77 13.58 5.72
CA SER A 31 12.38 13.70 7.04
C SER A 31 13.81 13.16 7.03
N ALA A 32 14.02 12.00 6.41
CA ALA A 32 15.34 11.39 6.26
C ALA A 32 16.33 12.22 5.44
N TRP A 33 15.83 12.96 4.44
CA TRP A 33 16.66 13.86 3.63
C TRP A 33 16.86 15.25 4.25
N GLY A 34 16.27 15.54 5.42
CA GLY A 34 16.29 16.87 6.03
C GLY A 34 15.45 17.90 5.26
N GLN A 35 14.44 17.44 4.51
CA GLN A 35 13.56 18.24 3.66
C GLN A 35 12.15 18.40 4.26
N ALA A 36 12.02 18.27 5.58
CA ALA A 36 10.73 18.30 6.29
C ALA A 36 9.89 19.57 6.06
N ARG A 37 10.51 20.68 5.62
CA ARG A 37 9.78 21.89 5.23
C ARG A 37 8.78 21.70 4.08
N PHE A 38 8.95 20.65 3.27
CA PHE A 38 8.00 20.28 2.21
C PHE A 38 6.96 19.25 2.66
N ALA A 39 6.98 18.78 3.91
CA ALA A 39 6.16 17.66 4.37
C ALA A 39 4.66 17.90 4.14
N ASP A 40 4.11 19.02 4.63
CA ASP A 40 2.67 19.32 4.52
C ASP A 40 2.21 19.39 3.04
N ALA A 41 3.02 20.07 2.20
CA ALA A 41 2.75 20.20 0.78
C ALA A 41 2.84 18.85 0.05
N ALA A 42 3.85 18.04 0.37
CA ALA A 42 4.06 16.72 -0.22
C ALA A 42 3.00 15.72 0.24
N GLU A 43 2.57 15.79 1.49
CA GLU A 43 1.52 14.95 2.04
C GLU A 43 0.19 15.20 1.32
N LEU A 44 -0.17 16.47 1.12
CA LEU A 44 -1.37 16.87 0.39
C LEU A 44 -1.30 16.44 -1.08
N VAL A 45 -0.23 16.78 -1.78
CA VAL A 45 -0.01 16.38 -3.18
C VAL A 45 -0.07 14.86 -3.33
N THR A 46 0.62 14.12 -2.45
CA THR A 46 0.61 12.66 -2.49
C THR A 46 -0.80 12.12 -2.28
N SER A 47 -1.58 12.69 -1.36
CA SER A 47 -2.98 12.28 -1.13
C SER A 47 -3.83 12.47 -2.37
N GLU A 48 -3.78 13.64 -3.00
CA GLU A 48 -4.56 13.93 -4.20
C GLU A 48 -4.16 13.02 -5.37
N LEU A 49 -2.86 12.89 -5.63
CA LEU A 49 -2.36 12.08 -6.74
C LEU A 49 -2.66 10.58 -6.56
N THR A 50 -2.46 10.04 -5.36
CA THR A 50 -2.73 8.62 -5.09
C THR A 50 -4.22 8.31 -4.96
N THR A 51 -5.04 9.25 -4.49
CA THR A 51 -6.51 9.11 -4.52
C THR A 51 -7.01 9.06 -5.97
N ASN A 52 -6.48 9.92 -6.84
CA ASN A 52 -6.81 9.87 -8.27
C ASN A 52 -6.41 8.54 -8.91
N ALA A 53 -5.20 8.03 -8.60
CA ALA A 53 -4.75 6.72 -9.09
C ALA A 53 -5.67 5.59 -8.59
N ALA A 54 -6.03 5.58 -7.30
CA ALA A 54 -6.92 4.57 -6.73
C ALA A 54 -8.35 4.61 -7.27
N LEU A 55 -8.89 5.78 -7.61
CA LEU A 55 -10.27 5.92 -8.08
C LEU A 55 -10.44 5.70 -9.58
N HIS A 56 -9.43 6.03 -10.40
CA HIS A 56 -9.62 6.18 -11.85
C HIS A 56 -8.77 5.27 -12.72
N ALA A 57 -7.73 4.60 -12.18
CA ALA A 57 -6.76 3.93 -13.03
C ALA A 57 -7.22 2.57 -13.58
N GLY A 58 -8.19 1.89 -12.94
CA GLY A 58 -8.45 0.47 -13.26
C GLY A 58 -7.20 -0.42 -13.11
N ALA A 59 -6.17 0.12 -12.44
CA ALA A 59 -4.87 -0.47 -12.21
C ALA A 59 -4.93 -1.39 -10.98
N ASP A 60 -4.04 -2.38 -10.94
CA ASP A 60 -3.87 -3.20 -9.74
C ASP A 60 -2.91 -2.52 -8.75
N PHE A 61 -1.92 -1.81 -9.29
CA PHE A 61 -0.85 -1.21 -8.52
C PHE A 61 -0.60 0.25 -8.90
N MET A 62 -0.23 1.02 -7.88
CA MET A 62 0.36 2.34 -8.04
C MET A 62 1.80 2.33 -7.53
N TYR A 63 2.59 3.22 -8.11
CA TYR A 63 4.01 3.36 -7.87
C TYR A 63 4.29 4.81 -7.45
N VAL A 64 4.73 4.98 -6.22
CA VAL A 64 5.02 6.30 -5.66
C VAL A 64 6.53 6.49 -5.61
N THR A 65 6.98 7.61 -6.18
CA THR A 65 8.40 7.97 -6.19
C THR A 65 8.58 9.33 -5.55
N LEU A 66 9.54 9.43 -4.64
CA LEU A 66 10.05 10.70 -4.14
C LEU A 66 11.46 10.91 -4.69
N GLU A 67 11.71 12.03 -5.36
CA GLU A 67 13.01 12.36 -5.92
C GLU A 67 13.53 13.70 -5.36
N ARG A 68 14.79 13.72 -4.93
CA ARG A 68 15.47 14.95 -4.52
C ARG A 68 15.93 15.75 -5.73
N ARG A 69 15.56 17.03 -5.81
CA ARG A 69 16.01 17.96 -6.86
C ARG A 69 16.96 19.01 -6.27
N THR A 70 17.60 19.78 -7.14
CA THR A 70 18.54 20.84 -6.73
C THR A 70 17.85 21.92 -5.89
N THR A 71 16.63 22.31 -6.26
CA THR A 71 15.88 23.43 -5.65
C THR A 71 14.61 22.97 -4.93
N GLY A 72 14.49 21.66 -4.63
CA GLY A 72 13.25 21.13 -4.07
C GLY A 72 13.16 19.60 -4.13
N VAL A 73 11.93 19.11 -4.18
CA VAL A 73 11.60 17.68 -4.29
C VAL A 73 10.52 17.47 -5.33
N ARG A 74 10.48 16.27 -5.92
CA ARG A 74 9.43 15.90 -6.87
C ARG A 74 8.79 14.59 -6.44
N VAL A 75 7.45 14.60 -6.39
CA VAL A 75 6.63 13.41 -6.15
C VAL A 75 6.09 12.95 -7.49
N TYR A 76 6.24 11.66 -7.78
CA TYR A 76 5.63 11.00 -8.94
C TYR A 76 4.67 9.91 -8.46
N VAL A 77 3.52 9.81 -9.13
CA VAL A 77 2.58 8.68 -8.99
C VAL A 77 2.34 8.12 -10.39
N GLU A 78 2.74 6.86 -10.58
CA GLU A 78 2.50 6.09 -11.81
C GLU A 78 1.55 4.93 -11.48
N ASP A 79 0.58 4.66 -12.33
CA ASP A 79 -0.29 3.48 -12.22
C ASP A 79 -0.06 2.54 -13.42
N ASP A 80 -0.33 1.24 -13.23
CA ASP A 80 -0.26 0.23 -14.31
C ASP A 80 -1.58 0.07 -15.09
N GLY A 81 -2.44 1.09 -15.05
CA GLY A 81 -3.72 1.12 -15.73
C GLY A 81 -3.57 1.36 -17.24
N PRO A 82 -4.57 0.94 -18.05
CA PRO A 82 -4.58 1.27 -19.47
C PRO A 82 -4.59 2.80 -19.66
N LEU A 83 -3.87 3.29 -20.68
CA LEU A 83 -3.94 4.68 -21.11
C LEU A 83 -5.39 5.01 -21.52
N GLY A 84 -6.18 5.53 -20.58
CA GLY A 84 -7.56 5.94 -20.83
C GLY A 84 -7.62 7.14 -21.77
N PRO A 85 -8.72 7.30 -22.55
CA PRO A 85 -8.91 8.43 -23.45
C PRO A 85 -9.11 9.78 -22.73
N ASP A 86 -9.35 9.76 -21.42
CA ASP A 86 -9.57 10.96 -20.62
C ASP A 86 -8.23 11.59 -20.21
N MET A 87 -7.70 12.39 -21.14
CA MET A 87 -6.62 13.33 -20.87
C MET A 87 -6.94 14.16 -19.62
N VAL A 88 -6.01 14.19 -18.67
CA VAL A 88 -6.09 15.06 -17.50
C VAL A 88 -6.05 16.51 -17.98
N GLN A 89 -7.21 17.16 -17.97
CA GLN A 89 -7.30 18.60 -18.07
C GLN A 89 -7.47 19.15 -16.66
N ALA A 90 -6.44 19.83 -16.14
CA ALA A 90 -6.69 20.75 -15.04
C ALA A 90 -7.58 21.87 -15.55
N ARG A 91 -8.83 21.89 -15.09
CA ARG A 91 -9.67 23.06 -15.25
C ARG A 91 -9.25 24.08 -14.19
N THR A 92 -8.59 25.14 -14.62
CA THR A 92 -8.54 26.39 -13.85
C THR A 92 -10.00 26.81 -13.62
N PRO A 93 -10.43 27.19 -12.40
CA PRO A 93 -11.82 27.55 -12.16
C PRO A 93 -12.16 28.84 -12.92
N ALA A 94 -12.68 28.69 -14.14
CA ALA A 94 -13.29 29.78 -14.88
C ALA A 94 -14.63 30.08 -14.23
N THR A 95 -14.81 31.33 -13.82
CA THR A 95 -16.08 31.88 -13.38
C THR A 95 -17.14 31.70 -14.45
N GLY A 96 -18.10 30.80 -14.20
CA GLY A 96 -19.34 30.70 -14.98
C GLY A 96 -19.45 29.42 -15.80
N ASP A 97 -19.87 28.33 -15.16
CA ASP A 97 -21.09 27.60 -15.55
C ASP A 97 -21.28 26.40 -14.63
N ARG A 98 -22.29 26.50 -13.74
CA ARG A 98 -22.73 25.41 -12.87
C ARG A 98 -23.78 24.61 -13.63
N SER A 99 -23.37 23.58 -14.36
CA SER A 99 -24.32 22.54 -14.79
C SER A 99 -23.60 21.21 -14.97
N GLY A 100 -23.96 20.25 -14.10
CA GLY A 100 -23.47 18.87 -14.13
C GLY A 100 -22.49 18.55 -13.01
N SER A 101 -22.98 18.34 -11.80
CA SER A 101 -22.22 17.71 -10.73
C SER A 101 -21.89 16.27 -11.14
N SER A 102 -20.69 16.05 -11.67
CA SER A 102 -20.20 14.75 -12.16
C SER A 102 -18.92 14.36 -11.40
N GLU A 103 -18.60 13.07 -11.38
CA GLU A 103 -17.38 12.50 -10.80
C GLU A 103 -16.08 13.19 -11.30
N LEU A 104 -16.14 13.82 -12.48
CA LEU A 104 -15.11 14.71 -13.06
C LEU A 104 -14.79 15.95 -12.21
N ASP A 105 -15.74 16.44 -11.39
CA ASP A 105 -15.55 17.61 -10.53
C ASP A 105 -14.66 17.30 -9.32
N ALA A 106 -14.59 16.03 -8.88
CA ALA A 106 -13.70 15.60 -7.79
C ALA A 106 -12.25 15.53 -8.27
N THR A 107 -12.01 14.92 -9.43
CA THR A 107 -10.69 14.82 -10.07
C THR A 107 -10.15 16.22 -10.44
N GLY A 108 -11.03 17.11 -10.90
CA GLY A 108 -10.68 18.50 -11.21
C GLY A 108 -10.29 19.33 -9.99
N ARG A 109 -10.90 19.08 -8.81
CA ARG A 109 -10.52 19.74 -7.55
C ARG A 109 -9.17 19.27 -7.03
N GLY A 110 -8.89 17.96 -7.08
CA GLY A 110 -7.61 17.43 -6.59
C GLY A 110 -6.41 17.98 -7.35
N LEU A 111 -6.49 18.05 -8.69
CA LEU A 111 -5.43 18.65 -9.50
C LEU A 111 -5.38 20.18 -9.39
N ALA A 112 -6.50 20.86 -9.11
CA ALA A 112 -6.48 22.27 -8.77
C ALA A 112 -5.71 22.51 -7.46
N ILE A 113 -5.88 21.64 -6.45
CA ILE A 113 -5.10 21.69 -5.20
C ILE A 113 -3.61 21.48 -5.49
N VAL A 114 -3.25 20.47 -6.28
CA VAL A 114 -1.87 20.26 -6.71
C VAL A 114 -1.30 21.50 -7.41
N GLY A 115 -2.06 22.12 -8.33
CA GLY A 115 -1.64 23.33 -9.04
C GLY A 115 -1.48 24.57 -8.15
N MET A 116 -2.13 24.63 -6.99
CA MET A 116 -1.94 25.72 -6.03
C MET A 116 -0.71 25.55 -5.13
N VAL A 117 -0.27 24.31 -4.91
CA VAL A 117 0.80 24.01 -3.94
C VAL A 117 2.13 23.69 -4.65
N ALA A 118 2.08 23.08 -5.84
CA ALA A 118 3.27 22.75 -6.60
C ALA A 118 3.84 23.98 -7.33
N GLY A 119 5.16 24.08 -7.39
CA GLY A 119 5.83 25.03 -8.27
C GLY A 119 5.67 24.60 -9.72
N ARG A 120 5.90 23.32 -10.03
CA ARG A 120 5.59 22.75 -11.35
C ARG A 120 4.83 21.46 -11.19
N TRP A 121 3.93 21.16 -12.10
CA TRP A 121 3.30 19.85 -12.14
C TRP A 121 2.94 19.48 -13.58
N GLY A 122 2.85 18.18 -13.84
CA GLY A 122 2.64 17.70 -15.19
C GLY A 122 2.25 16.24 -15.22
N VAL A 123 2.10 15.74 -16.44
CA VAL A 123 1.72 14.36 -16.73
C VAL A 123 2.66 13.82 -17.79
N ASP A 124 3.29 12.68 -17.54
CA ASP A 124 4.11 11.99 -18.51
C ASP A 124 3.44 10.67 -18.93
N GLU A 125 3.52 10.35 -20.23
CA GLU A 125 3.19 9.01 -20.72
C GLU A 125 4.41 8.10 -20.52
N THR A 126 4.20 6.94 -19.88
CA THR A 126 5.24 5.94 -19.60
C THR A 126 4.93 4.62 -20.28
N ALA A 127 5.85 3.64 -20.20
CA ALA A 127 5.60 2.30 -20.69
C ALA A 127 4.58 1.51 -19.85
N ARG A 128 4.30 1.92 -18.60
CA ARG A 128 3.30 1.28 -17.73
C ARG A 128 1.92 1.90 -17.83
N GLY A 129 1.86 3.15 -18.29
CA GLY A 129 0.62 3.91 -18.36
C GLY A 129 0.94 5.38 -18.24
N LYS A 130 0.44 5.98 -17.18
CA LYS A 130 0.52 7.42 -16.93
C LYS A 130 1.26 7.69 -15.63
N GLN A 131 2.11 8.71 -15.65
CA GLN A 131 2.78 9.21 -14.48
C GLN A 131 2.40 10.67 -14.26
N VAL A 132 1.74 10.97 -13.15
CA VAL A 132 1.47 12.35 -12.73
C VAL A 132 2.55 12.76 -11.74
N TRP A 133 3.08 13.97 -11.88
CA TRP A 133 4.13 14.46 -11.01
C TRP A 133 3.91 15.91 -10.58
N ALA A 134 4.45 16.23 -9.42
CA ALA A 134 4.43 17.56 -8.84
C ALA A 134 5.78 17.87 -8.19
N GLU A 135 6.34 19.02 -8.52
CA GLU A 135 7.58 19.55 -7.99
C GLU A 135 7.28 20.63 -6.96
N LEU A 136 7.78 20.40 -5.75
CA LEU A 136 7.69 21.29 -4.62
C LEU A 136 9.02 22.03 -4.49
N VAL A 137 8.94 23.34 -4.50
CA VAL A 137 10.05 24.27 -4.33
C VAL A 137 9.69 25.24 -3.21
N ASP A 138 10.67 25.98 -2.70
CA ASP A 138 10.38 26.99 -1.70
C ASP A 138 9.43 28.06 -2.30
N PRO A 139 8.46 28.61 -1.52
CA PRO A 139 7.42 29.50 -2.05
C PRO A 139 7.95 30.75 -2.75
N GLU A 140 9.15 31.21 -2.37
CA GLU A 140 9.82 32.36 -2.96
C GLU A 140 10.30 32.09 -4.40
N ASP A 141 10.49 30.82 -4.76
CA ASP A 141 10.91 30.34 -6.07
C ASP A 141 9.72 29.77 -6.90
N ALA A 142 8.50 29.77 -6.35
CA ALA A 142 7.34 29.15 -6.95
C ALA A 142 6.69 30.06 -8.00
N GLY A 143 6.79 29.69 -9.28
CA GLY A 143 5.83 30.08 -10.30
C GLY A 143 4.98 28.86 -10.64
N HIS A 144 3.69 28.86 -10.30
CA HIS A 144 2.79 27.71 -10.48
C HIS A 144 2.56 27.40 -11.97
N LEU A 145 3.38 26.50 -12.53
CA LEU A 145 3.38 26.19 -13.95
C LEU A 145 2.90 24.75 -14.18
N PHE A 146 1.93 24.60 -15.08
CA PHE A 146 1.58 23.31 -15.65
C PHE A 146 2.50 23.00 -16.83
N GLU A 147 3.09 21.80 -16.85
CA GLU A 147 3.82 21.27 -17.99
C GLU A 147 2.90 20.39 -18.84
N GLU A 148 2.82 20.67 -20.15
CA GLU A 148 2.04 19.89 -21.10
C GLU A 148 2.55 18.44 -21.17
N PRO A 149 1.66 17.46 -21.43
CA PRO A 149 2.07 16.06 -21.41
C PRO A 149 3.15 15.73 -22.42
N GLN A 150 4.20 15.06 -21.95
CA GLN A 150 5.30 14.60 -22.81
C GLN A 150 5.35 13.07 -22.85
N ARG A 151 5.64 12.53 -24.04
CA ARG A 151 6.01 11.12 -24.17
C ARG A 151 7.40 10.91 -23.64
N LEU A 152 7.51 10.42 -22.41
CA LEU A 152 8.78 9.96 -21.89
C LEU A 152 9.10 8.59 -22.48
N ARG A 153 10.35 8.42 -22.94
CA ARG A 153 10.89 7.07 -23.09
C ARG A 153 10.96 6.45 -21.71
N PRO A 154 10.69 5.15 -21.56
CA PRO A 154 10.85 4.50 -20.25
C PRO A 154 12.24 4.84 -19.72
N SER A 155 12.28 5.54 -18.57
CA SER A 155 13.37 5.31 -17.64
C SER A 155 13.29 3.82 -17.35
N ARG A 156 14.41 3.10 -17.54
CA ARG A 156 14.53 1.65 -17.35
C ARG A 156 13.58 1.23 -16.24
N ALA A 157 12.60 0.39 -16.54
CA ALA A 157 11.52 -0.01 -15.63
C ALA A 157 12.12 -0.13 -14.22
N PRO A 158 11.63 0.56 -13.17
CA PRO A 158 12.23 0.48 -11.86
C PRO A 158 12.39 -1.00 -11.53
N GLU A 159 13.65 -1.41 -11.58
CA GLU A 159 14.13 -2.67 -11.05
C GLU A 159 13.77 -2.59 -9.55
N ALA A 160 13.45 -3.74 -8.95
CA ALA A 160 12.98 -3.90 -7.57
C ALA A 160 13.26 -2.72 -6.62
N VAL A 161 12.21 -2.04 -6.11
CA VAL A 161 12.21 -1.13 -4.94
C VAL A 161 13.61 -0.57 -4.60
N ASP A 162 14.11 0.38 -5.41
CA ASP A 162 15.53 0.77 -5.41
C ASP A 162 16.03 1.37 -4.08
N GLU A 163 15.28 2.30 -3.46
CA GLU A 163 15.61 2.90 -2.17
C GLU A 163 14.34 3.16 -1.33
N LEU A 164 14.39 2.80 -0.05
CA LEU A 164 13.33 3.04 0.92
C LEU A 164 13.80 4.06 1.99
N PRO A 165 12.89 4.82 2.63
CA PRO A 165 13.25 5.65 3.76
C PRO A 165 13.93 4.81 4.87
N PRO A 166 14.83 5.40 5.68
CA PRO A 166 15.31 4.78 6.91
C PRO A 166 14.13 4.30 7.77
N GLY A 167 14.28 3.12 8.38
CA GLY A 167 13.21 2.49 9.17
C GLY A 167 12.22 1.68 8.34
N TRP A 168 12.20 1.80 7.01
CA TRP A 168 11.42 0.90 6.15
C TRP A 168 12.20 -0.37 5.80
N VAL A 169 11.47 -1.41 5.40
CA VAL A 169 12.01 -2.67 4.93
C VAL A 169 11.18 -3.20 3.77
N LEU A 170 11.83 -3.84 2.81
CA LEU A 170 11.18 -4.67 1.80
C LEU A 170 11.10 -6.10 2.33
N VAL A 171 9.88 -6.61 2.46
CA VAL A 171 9.61 -8.00 2.83
C VAL A 171 9.16 -8.74 1.58
N ARG A 172 9.69 -9.95 1.40
CA ARG A 172 9.30 -10.89 0.34
C ARG A 172 8.65 -12.13 0.93
N LEU A 173 7.40 -12.40 0.59
CA LEU A 173 6.77 -13.70 0.80
C LEU A 173 7.02 -14.56 -0.44
N ALA A 174 8.00 -15.46 -0.37
CA ALA A 174 8.43 -16.26 -1.52
C ALA A 174 7.51 -17.46 -1.77
N GLN A 175 7.13 -17.66 -3.03
CA GLN A 175 6.26 -18.76 -3.49
C GLN A 175 5.01 -18.93 -2.62
N CYS A 176 4.39 -17.82 -2.22
CA CYS A 176 3.15 -17.79 -1.47
C CYS A 176 2.02 -18.49 -2.28
N PRO A 177 1.30 -19.47 -1.70
CA PRO A 177 0.19 -20.15 -2.37
C PRO A 177 -0.97 -19.17 -2.62
N VAL A 178 -1.35 -19.02 -3.88
CA VAL A 178 -2.30 -17.97 -4.33
C VAL A 178 -3.68 -18.16 -3.68
N GLU A 179 -4.27 -19.35 -3.80
CA GLU A 179 -5.62 -19.62 -3.27
C GLU A 179 -5.68 -19.55 -1.74
N LEU A 180 -4.66 -20.05 -1.04
CA LEU A 180 -4.59 -19.95 0.42
C LEU A 180 -4.42 -18.50 0.89
N SER A 181 -3.65 -17.68 0.16
CA SER A 181 -3.54 -16.24 0.45
C SER A 181 -4.89 -15.53 0.32
N LEU A 182 -5.63 -15.80 -0.76
CA LEU A 182 -6.97 -15.23 -0.98
C LEU A 182 -7.99 -15.74 0.04
N GLN A 183 -7.86 -16.99 0.49
CA GLN A 183 -8.69 -17.56 1.54
C GLN A 183 -8.43 -16.90 2.90
N GLN A 184 -7.15 -16.67 3.25
CA GLN A 184 -6.78 -15.96 4.47
C GLN A 184 -7.31 -14.51 4.49
N ASP A 185 -7.26 -13.78 3.38
CA ASP A 185 -7.82 -12.42 3.31
C ASP A 185 -9.35 -12.42 3.50
N ARG A 186 -10.06 -13.35 2.84
CA ARG A 186 -11.51 -13.51 3.03
C ARG A 186 -11.86 -13.87 4.47
N HIS A 187 -11.10 -14.77 5.07
CA HIS A 187 -11.31 -15.20 6.44
C HIS A 187 -11.14 -14.05 7.44
N LEU A 188 -10.10 -13.20 7.28
CA LEU A 188 -9.93 -12.02 8.12
C LEU A 188 -11.10 -11.03 7.96
N ASP A 189 -11.56 -10.79 6.73
CA ASP A 189 -12.70 -9.89 6.46
C ASP A 189 -14.01 -10.45 7.08
N GLU A 190 -14.25 -11.77 6.97
CA GLU A 190 -15.41 -12.46 7.56
C GLU A 190 -15.36 -12.43 9.09
N LEU A 191 -14.22 -12.73 9.69
CA LEU A 191 -14.03 -12.68 11.14
C LEU A 191 -14.33 -11.29 11.71
N VAL A 192 -13.78 -10.25 11.10
CA VAL A 192 -14.02 -8.85 11.51
C VAL A 192 -15.51 -8.50 11.40
N ARG A 193 -16.18 -8.96 10.35
CA ARG A 193 -17.62 -8.72 10.14
C ARG A 193 -18.48 -9.45 11.15
N GLU A 194 -18.17 -10.71 11.46
CA GLU A 194 -18.97 -11.52 12.38
C GLU A 194 -18.82 -11.11 13.84
N LEU A 195 -17.59 -10.80 14.29
CA LEU A 195 -17.37 -10.27 15.64
C LEU A 195 -18.17 -8.98 15.87
N GLN A 196 -18.39 -8.17 14.83
CA GLN A 196 -19.27 -7.01 14.89
C GLN A 196 -20.75 -7.38 14.93
N LEU A 197 -21.20 -8.36 14.16
CA LEU A 197 -22.62 -8.75 14.15
C LEU A 197 -23.05 -9.38 15.48
N LEU A 198 -22.21 -10.23 16.07
CA LEU A 198 -22.47 -10.85 17.37
C LEU A 198 -22.57 -9.84 18.51
N SER A 199 -21.91 -8.68 18.37
CA SER A 199 -22.05 -7.58 19.33
C SER A 199 -23.44 -6.95 19.41
N VAL A 200 -24.26 -7.14 18.37
CA VAL A 200 -25.61 -6.56 18.28
C VAL A 200 -26.66 -7.51 18.88
N ASP A 201 -26.36 -8.81 18.99
CA ASP A 201 -27.30 -9.85 19.44
C ASP A 201 -26.69 -10.66 20.61
N GLN A 202 -26.80 -10.13 21.85
CA GLN A 202 -26.30 -10.75 23.09
C GLN A 202 -24.85 -11.29 23.09
N GLY A 203 -23.95 -10.75 22.27
CA GLY A 203 -22.52 -11.08 22.34
C GLY A 203 -21.87 -10.63 23.66
N SER A 204 -20.81 -11.32 24.08
CA SER A 204 -20.03 -10.94 25.27
C SER A 204 -19.22 -9.65 25.04
N ASP A 205 -19.01 -8.83 26.07
CA ASP A 205 -18.13 -7.65 26.03
C ASP A 205 -16.72 -7.98 25.47
N GLN A 206 -16.28 -9.22 25.66
CA GLN A 206 -15.00 -9.72 25.18
C GLN A 206 -14.91 -9.81 23.65
N SER A 207 -15.99 -10.21 22.97
CA SER A 207 -16.04 -10.35 21.51
C SER A 207 -15.98 -8.98 20.82
N LEU A 208 -16.66 -7.98 21.40
CA LEU A 208 -16.60 -6.57 20.99
C LEU A 208 -15.19 -6.01 21.08
N ALA A 209 -14.57 -6.16 22.26
CA ALA A 209 -13.21 -5.67 22.49
C ALA A 209 -12.20 -6.30 21.53
N LEU A 210 -12.32 -7.60 21.26
CA LEU A 210 -11.45 -8.31 20.31
C LEU A 210 -11.68 -7.85 18.87
N ALA A 211 -12.93 -7.57 18.47
CA ALA A 211 -13.26 -7.05 17.14
C ALA A 211 -12.57 -5.71 16.89
N ASP A 212 -12.64 -4.80 17.87
CA ASP A 212 -12.05 -3.48 17.77
C ASP A 212 -10.53 -3.52 17.86
N GLU A 213 -9.97 -4.44 18.66
CA GLU A 213 -8.54 -4.75 18.68
C GLU A 213 -8.05 -5.18 17.28
N ILE A 214 -8.65 -6.22 16.69
CA ILE A 214 -8.27 -6.72 15.35
C ILE A 214 -8.43 -5.61 14.30
N ARG A 215 -9.52 -4.85 14.35
CA ARG A 215 -9.75 -3.73 13.42
C ARG A 215 -8.64 -2.69 13.54
N GLY A 216 -8.30 -2.26 14.75
CA GLY A 216 -7.23 -1.29 15.00
C GLY A 216 -5.88 -1.78 14.48
N LEU A 217 -5.60 -3.07 14.65
CA LEU A 217 -4.37 -3.72 14.18
C LEU A 217 -4.32 -3.87 12.65
N LEU A 218 -5.46 -3.98 11.97
CA LEU A 218 -5.52 -4.07 10.51
C LEU A 218 -5.32 -2.72 9.81
N VAL A 219 -5.67 -1.59 10.44
CA VAL A 219 -5.58 -0.25 9.81
C VAL A 219 -4.16 0.14 9.45
N SER A 220 -3.19 -0.06 10.36
CA SER A 220 -1.83 0.44 10.16
C SER A 220 -1.06 -0.28 9.05
N PRO A 221 -1.04 -1.62 8.96
CA PRO A 221 -0.41 -2.35 7.86
C PRO A 221 -1.34 -2.56 6.64
N THR A 222 -2.45 -1.82 6.53
CA THR A 222 -3.47 -2.06 5.49
C THR A 222 -2.89 -2.07 4.08
N HIS A 223 -1.98 -1.14 3.74
CA HIS A 223 -1.39 -1.07 2.41
C HIS A 223 -0.58 -2.33 2.06
N ALA A 224 0.08 -2.92 3.06
CA ALA A 224 0.89 -4.10 2.94
C ALA A 224 0.00 -5.33 2.63
N ARG A 225 -1.11 -5.47 3.37
CA ARG A 225 -2.14 -6.49 3.11
C ARG A 225 -2.75 -6.35 1.72
N LEU A 226 -3.19 -5.15 1.34
CA LEU A 226 -3.82 -4.90 0.05
C LEU A 226 -2.86 -5.18 -1.12
N THR A 227 -1.58 -4.85 -0.96
CA THR A 227 -0.55 -5.17 -1.97
C THR A 227 -0.43 -6.68 -2.17
N GLY A 228 -0.45 -7.47 -1.09
CA GLY A 228 -0.48 -8.92 -1.16
C GLY A 228 -1.76 -9.46 -1.83
N ARG A 229 -2.92 -8.94 -1.43
CA ARG A 229 -4.22 -9.31 -2.00
C ARG A 229 -4.29 -9.07 -3.51
N ARG A 230 -3.93 -7.86 -3.97
CA ARG A 230 -3.91 -7.52 -5.41
C ARG A 230 -2.93 -8.39 -6.19
N ALA A 231 -1.78 -8.71 -5.61
CA ALA A 231 -0.82 -9.62 -6.22
C ALA A 231 -1.41 -11.02 -6.39
N ALA A 232 -2.17 -11.50 -5.40
CA ALA A 232 -2.83 -12.80 -5.44
C ALA A 232 -3.95 -12.84 -6.49
N GLU A 233 -4.80 -11.80 -6.52
CA GLU A 233 -5.91 -11.68 -7.48
C GLU A 233 -5.37 -11.71 -8.91
N ARG A 234 -4.34 -10.91 -9.21
CA ARG A 234 -3.66 -10.91 -10.52
C ARG A 234 -3.00 -12.24 -10.86
N ALA A 235 -2.29 -12.86 -9.90
CA ALA A 235 -1.64 -14.16 -10.13
C ALA A 235 -2.66 -15.26 -10.46
N ARG A 236 -3.84 -15.24 -9.82
CA ARG A 236 -4.95 -16.14 -10.12
C ARG A 236 -5.50 -15.92 -11.52
N GLU A 237 -5.70 -14.67 -11.94
CA GLU A 237 -6.12 -14.34 -13.30
C GLU A 237 -5.12 -14.79 -14.37
N GLU A 238 -3.82 -14.73 -14.03
CA GLU A 238 -2.72 -15.25 -14.86
C GLU A 238 -2.58 -16.79 -14.79
N GLY A 239 -3.41 -17.49 -14.00
CA GLY A 239 -3.40 -18.95 -13.88
C GLY A 239 -2.21 -19.52 -13.09
N LYS A 240 -1.65 -18.76 -12.14
CA LYS A 240 -0.53 -19.18 -11.30
C LYS A 240 -1.01 -19.74 -9.97
N ASP A 241 -0.39 -20.84 -9.54
CA ASP A 241 -0.68 -21.46 -8.23
C ASP A 241 0.10 -20.82 -7.07
N VAL A 242 1.26 -20.23 -7.37
CA VAL A 242 2.14 -19.57 -6.40
C VAL A 242 2.60 -18.20 -6.93
N MET A 243 2.89 -17.29 -6.01
CA MET A 243 3.37 -15.95 -6.31
C MET A 243 4.47 -15.50 -5.35
N ASP A 244 5.37 -14.63 -5.81
CA ASP A 244 6.24 -13.86 -4.92
C ASP A 244 5.56 -12.52 -4.62
N VAL A 245 5.43 -12.19 -3.33
CA VAL A 245 4.87 -10.90 -2.90
C VAL A 245 5.97 -10.05 -2.29
N ASP A 246 6.30 -8.95 -2.96
CA ASP A 246 7.16 -7.90 -2.43
C ASP A 246 6.31 -6.76 -1.87
N MET A 247 6.54 -6.45 -0.59
CA MET A 247 5.81 -5.44 0.17
C MET A 247 6.76 -4.59 1.00
N ALA A 248 6.74 -3.27 0.79
CA ALA A 248 7.52 -2.34 1.59
C ALA A 248 6.68 -1.80 2.74
N MET A 249 7.27 -1.74 3.94
CA MET A 249 6.59 -1.30 5.15
C MET A 249 7.57 -0.73 6.17
N PRO A 250 7.11 0.15 7.09
CA PRO A 250 7.87 0.54 8.27
C PRO A 250 8.20 -0.70 9.13
N ARG A 251 9.41 -0.78 9.69
CA ARG A 251 9.87 -1.91 10.52
C ARG A 251 9.07 -2.04 11.80
N GLU A 252 8.64 -0.92 12.37
CA GLU A 252 7.80 -0.88 13.58
C GLU A 252 6.46 -1.61 13.39
N PHE A 253 5.99 -1.80 12.15
CA PHE A 253 4.76 -2.56 11.91
C PHE A 253 4.93 -4.06 12.13
N SER A 254 6.16 -4.58 12.20
CA SER A 254 6.38 -5.99 12.51
C SER A 254 5.80 -6.40 13.88
N GLU A 255 5.79 -5.51 14.86
CA GLU A 255 5.16 -5.74 16.17
C GLU A 255 3.63 -5.85 16.04
N LEU A 256 3.01 -5.03 15.18
CA LEU A 256 1.58 -5.09 14.93
C LEU A 256 1.16 -6.39 14.25
N ILE A 257 2.02 -6.96 13.39
CA ILE A 257 1.77 -8.26 12.76
C ILE A 257 1.74 -9.38 13.80
N VAL A 258 2.62 -9.35 14.80
CA VAL A 258 2.60 -10.31 15.92
C VAL A 258 1.32 -10.17 16.72
N HIS A 259 0.95 -8.94 17.11
CA HIS A 259 -0.29 -8.70 17.86
C HIS A 259 -1.54 -9.13 17.07
N LEU A 260 -1.56 -8.88 15.75
CA LEU A 260 -2.65 -9.32 14.89
C LEU A 260 -2.74 -10.85 14.84
N HIS A 261 -1.61 -11.53 14.69
CA HIS A 261 -1.55 -12.99 14.70
C HIS A 261 -2.13 -13.57 16.00
N GLU A 262 -1.72 -13.01 17.16
CA GLU A 262 -2.21 -13.43 18.48
C GLU A 262 -3.70 -13.10 18.71
N ALA A 263 -4.17 -11.94 18.24
CA ALA A 263 -5.57 -11.55 18.35
C ALA A 263 -6.48 -12.48 17.53
N VAL A 264 -6.07 -12.83 16.31
CA VAL A 264 -6.83 -13.76 15.48
C VAL A 264 -6.77 -15.18 16.06
N ALA A 265 -5.63 -15.62 16.60
CA ALA A 265 -5.54 -16.92 17.27
C ALA A 265 -6.47 -17.01 18.51
N ARG A 266 -6.59 -15.93 19.29
CA ARG A 266 -7.59 -15.82 20.37
C ARG A 266 -9.02 -15.92 19.83
N ALA A 267 -9.31 -15.30 18.69
CA ALA A 267 -10.63 -15.40 18.06
C ALA A 267 -10.92 -16.84 17.61
N ASP A 268 -9.96 -17.52 16.97
CA ASP A 268 -10.06 -18.92 16.59
C ASP A 268 -10.34 -19.84 17.79
N GLN A 269 -9.71 -19.57 18.95
CA GLN A 269 -9.96 -20.30 20.19
C GLN A 269 -11.39 -20.10 20.71
N LEU A 270 -11.90 -18.87 20.72
CA LEU A 270 -13.29 -18.59 21.11
C LEU A 270 -14.30 -19.29 20.20
N CYS A 271 -14.01 -19.43 18.90
CA CYS A 271 -14.79 -20.24 17.97
C CYS A 271 -14.77 -21.71 18.37
N ALA A 272 -13.58 -22.27 18.63
CA ALA A 272 -13.41 -23.68 19.00
C ALA A 272 -14.11 -24.04 20.32
N GLU A 273 -14.17 -23.10 21.27
CA GLU A 273 -14.84 -23.24 22.56
C GLU A 273 -16.37 -23.05 22.47
N GLY A 274 -16.91 -22.73 21.28
CA GLY A 274 -18.34 -22.52 21.04
C GLY A 274 -18.86 -21.17 21.55
N HIS A 275 -17.96 -20.22 21.84
CA HIS A 275 -18.30 -18.86 22.27
C HIS A 275 -18.60 -17.92 21.10
N LEU A 276 -18.26 -18.32 19.87
CA LEU A 276 -18.58 -17.61 18.62
C LEU A 276 -19.32 -18.56 17.66
N LEU A 277 -20.27 -18.02 16.90
CA LEU A 277 -20.97 -18.76 15.84
C LEU A 277 -20.09 -18.94 14.57
N THR A 278 -18.91 -18.32 14.56
CA THR A 278 -17.95 -18.32 13.46
C THR A 278 -17.26 -19.67 13.30
N LEU A 279 -16.93 -20.03 12.05
CA LEU A 279 -16.06 -21.18 11.77
C LEU A 279 -14.61 -20.80 12.11
N ALA A 280 -13.96 -21.57 12.97
CA ALA A 280 -12.53 -21.44 13.25
C ALA A 280 -11.71 -21.48 11.94
N SER A 281 -10.62 -20.71 11.89
CA SER A 281 -9.69 -20.73 10.75
C SER A 281 -9.37 -22.18 10.34
N PRO A 282 -9.50 -22.54 9.06
CA PRO A 282 -9.00 -23.81 8.56
C PRO A 282 -7.50 -24.02 8.90
N PRO A 283 -7.04 -25.24 9.21
CA PRO A 283 -5.65 -25.48 9.66
C PRO A 283 -4.58 -24.98 8.68
N ASP A 284 -4.83 -25.10 7.38
CA ASP A 284 -3.98 -24.60 6.29
C ASP A 284 -3.84 -23.06 6.30
N VAL A 285 -4.92 -22.34 6.61
CA VAL A 285 -4.93 -20.88 6.79
C VAL A 285 -4.14 -20.48 8.05
N GLN A 286 -4.23 -21.26 9.13
CA GLN A 286 -3.43 -21.03 10.33
C GLN A 286 -1.93 -21.22 10.06
N GLU A 287 -1.55 -22.30 9.37
CA GLU A 287 -0.17 -22.54 8.94
C GLU A 287 0.35 -21.40 8.05
N LEU A 288 -0.45 -20.95 7.08
CA LEU A 288 -0.08 -19.84 6.20
C LEU A 288 0.18 -18.56 7.00
N ARG A 289 -0.72 -18.23 7.93
CA ARG A 289 -0.59 -17.05 8.78
C ARG A 289 0.65 -17.13 9.67
N ALA A 290 0.98 -18.30 10.20
CA ALA A 290 2.18 -18.52 10.99
C ALA A 290 3.45 -18.31 10.14
N TRP A 291 3.50 -18.88 8.93
CA TRP A 291 4.60 -18.66 7.99
C TRP A 291 4.74 -17.17 7.61
N MET A 292 3.65 -16.51 7.20
CA MET A 292 3.67 -15.08 6.84
C MET A 292 4.18 -14.22 8.00
N THR A 293 3.70 -14.49 9.22
CA THR A 293 4.14 -13.77 10.43
C THR A 293 5.63 -13.97 10.67
N GLN A 294 6.12 -15.21 10.58
CA GLN A 294 7.53 -15.53 10.74
C GLN A 294 8.41 -14.86 9.67
N GLU A 295 7.98 -14.88 8.40
CA GLU A 295 8.71 -14.26 7.29
C GLU A 295 8.75 -12.75 7.43
N ILE A 296 7.61 -12.10 7.69
CA ILE A 296 7.53 -10.65 7.86
C ILE A 296 8.40 -10.20 9.04
N VAL A 297 8.25 -10.83 10.21
CA VAL A 297 8.99 -10.45 11.41
C VAL A 297 10.48 -10.77 11.25
N GLY A 298 10.83 -11.94 10.72
CA GLY A 298 12.22 -12.36 10.50
C GLY A 298 12.96 -11.40 9.57
N GLN A 299 12.34 -11.03 8.44
CA GLN A 299 12.93 -10.12 7.47
C GLN A 299 13.00 -8.69 8.01
N ALA A 300 11.94 -8.20 8.66
CA ALA A 300 11.88 -6.84 9.20
C ALA A 300 12.85 -6.61 10.38
N THR A 301 13.05 -7.61 11.24
CA THR A 301 13.84 -7.44 12.48
C THR A 301 15.26 -8.01 12.37
N ARG A 302 15.44 -9.14 11.69
CA ARG A 302 16.72 -9.87 11.63
C ARG A 302 17.36 -9.85 10.24
N GLY A 303 16.65 -9.39 9.20
CA GLY A 303 17.13 -9.42 7.83
C GLY A 303 17.35 -10.85 7.32
N THR A 304 16.53 -11.80 7.77
CA THR A 304 16.59 -13.18 7.28
C THR A 304 16.34 -13.22 5.76
N ARG A 305 16.86 -14.23 5.09
CA ARG A 305 16.49 -14.48 3.69
C ARG A 305 15.07 -15.08 3.64
N PRO A 306 14.28 -14.75 2.60
CA PRO A 306 12.94 -15.29 2.46
C PRO A 306 12.99 -16.81 2.29
N VAL A 307 12.14 -17.53 3.02
CA VAL A 307 11.98 -18.98 2.91
C VAL A 307 10.68 -19.28 2.14
N PRO A 308 10.74 -20.00 1.00
CA PRO A 308 9.55 -20.38 0.27
C PRO A 308 8.57 -21.18 1.11
N TRP A 309 7.26 -20.96 0.90
CA TRP A 309 6.18 -21.65 1.63
C TRP A 309 6.39 -23.17 1.75
N ALA A 310 6.63 -23.84 0.61
CA ALA A 310 6.82 -25.29 0.57
C ALA A 310 8.06 -25.77 1.35
N ASP A 311 9.10 -24.94 1.46
CA ASP A 311 10.32 -25.25 2.20
C ASP A 311 10.09 -25.10 3.69
N TRP A 312 9.41 -24.03 4.09
CA TRP A 312 9.00 -23.80 5.47
C TRP A 312 8.11 -24.92 5.98
N GLN A 313 7.11 -25.36 5.20
CA GLN A 313 6.24 -26.48 5.59
C GLN A 313 7.04 -27.75 5.88
N ARG A 314 8.07 -28.06 5.08
CA ARG A 314 8.93 -29.23 5.34
C ARG A 314 9.72 -29.11 6.62
N THR A 315 10.20 -27.91 6.98
CA THR A 315 10.96 -27.70 8.22
C THR A 315 10.08 -27.64 9.46
N SER A 316 8.88 -27.10 9.35
CA SER A 316 7.93 -26.94 10.46
C SER A 316 7.13 -28.21 10.73
N SER A 317 7.02 -29.12 9.74
CA SER A 317 6.37 -30.43 9.88
C SER A 317 7.29 -31.53 10.44
N VAL A 318 8.57 -31.25 10.72
CA VAL A 318 9.45 -32.20 11.40
C VAL A 318 9.04 -32.24 12.88
N PRO A 319 8.55 -33.38 13.41
CA PRO A 319 8.37 -33.50 14.85
C PRO A 319 9.71 -33.26 15.51
N MET A 320 9.74 -32.45 16.58
CA MET A 320 10.89 -32.42 17.48
C MET A 320 11.12 -33.84 18.00
N ASP A 321 12.04 -34.58 17.35
CA ASP A 321 12.49 -35.88 17.83
C ASP A 321 12.96 -35.68 19.27
N THR A 322 12.19 -36.27 20.19
CA THR A 322 12.52 -36.29 21.61
C THR A 322 13.59 -37.37 21.79
N PRO A 323 14.71 -37.07 22.48
CA PRO A 323 15.81 -38.03 22.67
C PRO A 323 15.41 -39.27 23.47
#